data_AF-A0A6M3HXL0-F1
#
_entry.id   AF-A0A6M3HXL0-F1
#
_cell.length_a   1.000
_cell.length_b   1.000
_cell.length_c   1.000
_cell.angle_alpha   90.00
_cell.angle_beta   90.00
_cell.angle_gamma   90.00
#
_symmetry.space_group_name_H-M   'P 1'
#
loop_
_entity.id
_entity.type
_entity.pdbx_description
1 polymer ?
#
loop_
_entity_poly.entity_id
_entity_poly.type
_entity_poly.pdbx_seq_one_letter_code
_entity_poly.pdbx_strand_id
1 'polypeptide(L)'
;MLQLSINRKMQCAYMQKIAKVNTNYYQLKKDLFNKLKGMGLFWSYDKECDYVNFSEALIIEHALKYAEYNDIISLFNLYEYSFIFTVWEKSVKSDLRFIKINLMLARVFFGMNVDTDYFRNLKNERAEKLRLLAS
;
A
#
# COMPACT_ATOMS: atom_id res chain seq x y z
N MET A 1 -6.49 22.10 12.92
CA MET A 1 -6.00 21.25 11.79
C MET A 1 -4.91 20.25 12.23
N LEU A 2 -3.94 20.65 13.08
CA LEU A 2 -2.95 19.75 13.69
C LEU A 2 -3.55 18.66 14.60
N GLN A 3 -4.54 18.99 15.45
CA GLN A 3 -5.22 18.03 16.33
C GLN A 3 -5.83 16.83 15.59
N LEU A 4 -6.39 17.03 14.39
CA LEU A 4 -7.02 15.96 13.60
C LEU A 4 -5.99 15.02 12.96
N SER A 5 -4.81 15.53 12.60
CA SER A 5 -3.71 14.70 12.06
C SER A 5 -3.04 13.87 13.16
N ILE A 6 -2.83 14.48 14.34
CA ILE A 6 -2.32 13.81 15.53
C ILE A 6 -3.30 12.71 15.99
N ASN A 7 -4.61 13.00 16.06
CA ASN A 7 -5.63 12.01 16.43
C ASN A 7 -5.71 10.82 15.47
N ARG A 8 -5.49 11.02 14.16
CA ARG A 8 -5.50 9.90 13.19
C ARG A 8 -4.25 9.01 13.28
N LYS A 9 -3.06 9.60 13.44
CA LYS A 9 -1.83 8.83 13.73
C LYS A 9 -1.98 8.05 15.05
N MET A 10 -2.59 8.68 16.06
CA MET A 10 -2.87 8.07 17.34
C MET A 10 -3.90 6.94 17.23
N GLN A 11 -4.97 7.10 16.45
CA GLN A 11 -5.95 6.04 16.16
C GLN A 11 -5.32 4.85 15.41
N CYS A 12 -4.46 5.11 14.42
CA CYS A 12 -3.75 4.05 13.70
C CYS A 12 -2.78 3.30 14.63
N ALA A 13 -2.03 4.03 15.47
CA ALA A 13 -1.17 3.44 16.50
C ALA A 13 -1.97 2.70 17.60
N TYR A 14 -3.18 3.15 17.92
CA TYR A 14 -4.08 2.53 18.89
C TYR A 14 -4.70 1.23 18.34
N MET A 15 -5.14 1.24 17.07
CA MET A 15 -5.57 0.04 16.34
C MET A 15 -4.45 -1.01 16.28
N GLN A 16 -3.21 -0.58 16.02
CA GLN A 16 -2.02 -1.45 16.06
C GLN A 16 -1.72 -2.02 17.46
N LYS A 17 -2.16 -1.38 18.54
CA LYS A 17 -1.85 -1.79 19.93
C LYS A 17 -2.82 -2.84 20.47
N ILE A 18 -4.10 -2.82 20.06
CA ILE A 18 -5.14 -3.72 20.56
C ILE A 18 -5.00 -5.14 20.00
N ALA A 19 -4.48 -5.30 18.78
CA ALA A 19 -4.30 -6.62 18.13
C ALA A 19 -3.09 -7.44 18.61
N LYS A 20 -2.18 -6.86 19.40
CA LYS A 20 -0.81 -7.39 19.62
C LYS A 20 -0.67 -8.52 20.65
N VAL A 21 -1.70 -8.85 21.42
CA VAL A 21 -1.50 -9.64 22.65
C VAL A 21 -1.48 -11.17 22.43
N ASN A 22 -1.98 -11.72 21.33
CA ASN A 22 -1.94 -13.20 21.08
C ASN A 22 -2.07 -13.62 19.59
N THR A 23 -1.76 -12.72 18.65
CA THR A 23 -2.12 -12.91 17.24
C THR A 23 -0.95 -13.41 16.40
N ASN A 24 -1.11 -14.51 15.68
CA ASN A 24 -0.11 -14.99 14.72
C ASN A 24 -0.12 -14.10 13.45
N TYR A 25 0.66 -13.02 13.48
CA TYR A 25 0.79 -12.06 12.37
C TYR A 25 1.24 -12.69 11.06
N TYR A 26 2.11 -13.70 11.11
CA TYR A 26 2.55 -14.40 9.92
C TYR A 26 1.36 -15.07 9.22
N GLN A 27 0.51 -15.76 9.99
CA GLN A 27 -0.68 -16.40 9.44
C GLN A 27 -1.66 -15.38 8.88
N LEU A 28 -1.92 -14.26 9.58
CA LEU A 28 -2.82 -13.22 9.07
C LEU A 28 -2.31 -12.56 7.77
N LYS A 29 -1.01 -12.30 7.67
CA LYS A 29 -0.42 -11.79 6.43
C LYS A 29 -0.54 -12.80 5.30
N LYS A 30 -0.31 -14.08 5.58
CA LYS A 30 -0.50 -15.18 4.63
C LYS A 30 -1.97 -15.29 4.17
N ASP A 31 -2.92 -15.14 5.09
CA ASP A 31 -4.34 -15.18 4.79
C ASP A 31 -4.76 -14.00 3.92
N LEU A 32 -4.27 -12.79 4.23
CA LEU A 32 -4.46 -11.61 3.38
C LEU A 32 -3.86 -11.85 1.99
N PHE A 33 -2.63 -12.35 1.90
CA PHE A 33 -2.01 -12.69 0.61
C PHE A 33 -2.86 -13.67 -0.20
N ASN A 34 -3.32 -14.76 0.41
CA ASN A 34 -4.14 -15.77 -0.27
C ASN A 34 -5.48 -15.18 -0.73
N LYS A 35 -6.10 -14.31 0.07
CA LYS A 35 -7.30 -13.57 -0.32
C LYS A 35 -7.05 -12.70 -1.55
N LEU A 36 -6.02 -11.85 -1.52
CA LEU A 36 -5.64 -10.97 -2.62
C LEU A 36 -5.30 -11.76 -3.90
N LYS A 37 -4.61 -12.91 -3.74
CA LYS A 37 -4.33 -13.83 -4.83
C LYS A 37 -5.61 -14.43 -5.42
N GLY A 38 -6.55 -14.88 -4.58
CA GLY A 38 -7.84 -15.41 -5.01
C GLY A 38 -8.71 -14.39 -5.75
N MET A 39 -8.55 -13.10 -5.44
CA MET A 39 -9.18 -11.99 -6.16
C MET A 39 -8.49 -11.64 -7.50
N GLY A 40 -7.34 -12.27 -7.82
CA GLY A 40 -6.62 -12.04 -9.06
C GLY A 40 -5.71 -10.80 -9.07
N LEU A 41 -5.35 -10.23 -7.91
CA LEU A 41 -4.51 -9.02 -7.85
C LEU A 41 -3.10 -9.22 -8.42
N PHE A 42 -2.62 -10.45 -8.47
CA PHE A 42 -1.29 -10.82 -8.95
C PHE A 42 -1.34 -11.47 -10.34
N TRP A 43 -2.28 -11.07 -11.21
CA TRP A 43 -2.50 -11.66 -12.54
C TRP A 43 -1.26 -11.66 -13.46
N SER A 44 -0.29 -10.79 -13.22
CA SER A 44 0.97 -10.72 -13.98
C SER A 44 2.09 -11.59 -13.40
N TYR A 45 1.83 -12.36 -12.35
CA TYR A 45 2.80 -13.21 -11.66
C TYR A 45 2.49 -14.69 -11.85
N ASP A 46 3.45 -15.54 -11.44
CA ASP A 46 3.28 -16.99 -11.45
C ASP A 46 2.05 -17.41 -10.63
N LYS A 47 1.21 -18.28 -11.21
CA LYS A 47 0.03 -18.84 -10.54
C LYS A 47 0.41 -19.65 -9.31
N GLU A 48 1.59 -20.24 -9.29
CA GLU A 48 2.09 -21.05 -8.18
C GLU A 48 2.84 -20.22 -7.13
N CYS A 49 2.83 -18.88 -7.23
CA CYS A 49 3.48 -18.05 -6.22
C CYS A 49 2.88 -18.27 -4.81
N ASP A 50 3.74 -18.42 -3.82
CA ASP A 50 3.35 -18.58 -2.42
C ASP A 50 3.76 -17.37 -1.59
N TYR A 51 3.14 -17.21 -0.42
CA TYR A 51 3.44 -16.09 0.48
C TYR A 51 4.90 -16.07 0.97
N VAL A 52 5.55 -17.22 1.13
CA VAL A 52 6.92 -17.33 1.69
C VAL A 52 7.93 -16.70 0.73
N ASN A 53 7.75 -16.94 -0.56
CA ASN A 53 8.67 -16.53 -1.62
C ASN A 53 8.23 -15.23 -2.32
N PHE A 54 7.09 -14.66 -1.93
CA PHE A 54 6.58 -13.43 -2.52
C PHE A 54 6.97 -12.20 -1.70
N SER A 55 7.50 -11.18 -2.37
CA SER A 55 7.96 -9.97 -1.69
C SER A 55 6.80 -9.22 -1.03
N GLU A 56 6.88 -8.96 0.27
CA GLU A 56 5.89 -8.15 1.00
C GLU A 56 5.70 -6.75 0.39
N ALA A 57 6.77 -6.16 -0.16
CA ALA A 57 6.69 -4.87 -0.85
C ALA A 57 5.81 -4.96 -2.11
N LEU A 58 5.86 -6.07 -2.84
CA LEU A 58 4.97 -6.30 -4.00
C LEU A 58 3.53 -6.55 -3.58
N ILE A 59 3.31 -7.24 -2.46
CA ILE A 59 1.96 -7.42 -1.87
C ILE A 59 1.36 -6.05 -1.57
N ILE A 60 2.11 -5.21 -0.86
CA ILE A 60 1.70 -3.85 -0.51
C ILE A 60 1.45 -3.02 -1.78
N GLU A 61 2.37 -3.02 -2.74
CA GLU A 61 2.23 -2.25 -3.98
C GLU A 61 0.93 -2.61 -4.73
N HIS A 62 0.66 -3.91 -4.91
CA HIS A 62 -0.54 -4.36 -5.63
C HIS A 62 -1.81 -4.12 -4.82
N ALA A 63 -1.76 -4.32 -3.50
CA ALA A 63 -2.89 -4.02 -2.64
C ALA A 63 -3.26 -2.53 -2.71
N LEU A 64 -2.27 -1.63 -2.66
CA LEU A 64 -2.51 -0.20 -2.78
C LEU A 64 -3.05 0.21 -4.15
N LYS A 65 -2.73 -0.52 -5.23
CA LYS A 65 -3.21 -0.23 -6.59
C LYS A 65 -4.60 -0.77 -6.89
N TYR A 66 -4.92 -1.96 -6.37
CA TYR A 66 -6.03 -2.76 -6.88
C TYR A 66 -6.95 -3.35 -5.82
N ALA A 67 -6.56 -3.37 -4.54
CA ALA A 67 -7.41 -3.95 -3.51
C ALA A 67 -8.59 -3.04 -3.14
N GLU A 68 -9.61 -3.65 -2.56
CA GLU A 68 -10.74 -2.94 -2.01
C GLU A 68 -10.38 -2.21 -0.71
N TYR A 69 -11.21 -1.25 -0.32
CA TYR A 69 -10.97 -0.40 0.86
C TYR A 69 -10.72 -1.21 2.15
N ASN A 70 -11.50 -2.27 2.39
CA ASN A 70 -11.38 -3.11 3.58
C ASN A 70 -10.07 -3.92 3.60
N ASP A 71 -9.56 -4.29 2.43
CA ASP A 71 -8.28 -4.99 2.30
C ASP A 71 -7.11 -4.04 2.53
N ILE A 72 -7.24 -2.79 2.08
CA ILE A 72 -6.26 -1.74 2.43
C ILE A 72 -6.26 -1.52 3.94
N ILE A 73 -7.41 -1.44 4.62
CA ILE A 73 -7.44 -1.37 6.10
C ILE A 73 -6.69 -2.56 6.72
N SER A 74 -6.93 -3.77 6.20
CA SER A 74 -6.27 -4.99 6.68
C SER A 74 -4.75 -4.91 6.49
N LEU A 75 -4.28 -4.34 5.38
CA LEU A 75 -2.87 -4.05 5.14
C LEU A 75 -2.28 -3.14 6.24
N PHE A 76 -2.96 -2.04 6.58
CA PHE A 76 -2.51 -1.10 7.63
C PHE A 76 -2.57 -1.67 9.05
N ASN A 77 -3.35 -2.72 9.27
CA ASN A 77 -3.39 -3.45 10.55
C ASN A 77 -2.25 -4.48 10.67
N LEU A 78 -1.74 -4.99 9.54
CA LEU A 78 -0.76 -6.09 9.50
C LEU A 78 0.67 -5.63 9.23
N TYR A 79 0.86 -4.49 8.59
CA TYR A 79 2.16 -3.93 8.24
C TYR A 79 2.39 -2.60 8.93
N GLU A 80 3.66 -2.30 9.19
CA GLU A 80 4.04 -1.01 9.76
C GLU A 80 3.71 0.13 8.78
N TYR A 81 3.15 1.21 9.32
CA TYR A 81 2.80 2.40 8.56
C TYR A 81 4.00 2.94 7.74
N SER A 82 5.19 2.98 8.35
CA SER A 82 6.44 3.43 7.72
C SER A 82 6.78 2.59 6.48
N PHE A 83 6.56 1.28 6.55
CA PHE A 83 6.85 0.37 5.46
C PHE A 83 5.85 0.55 4.31
N ILE A 84 4.55 0.61 4.61
CA ILE A 84 3.50 0.88 3.60
C ILE A 84 3.74 2.23 2.92
N PHE A 85 4.03 3.28 3.71
CA PHE A 85 4.32 4.61 3.18
C PHE A 85 5.55 4.60 2.26
N THR A 86 6.61 3.89 2.64
CA THR A 86 7.83 3.75 1.82
C THR A 86 7.53 3.07 0.48
N VAL A 87 6.74 1.99 0.48
CA VAL A 87 6.34 1.30 -0.76
C VAL A 87 5.49 2.23 -1.62
N TRP A 88 4.47 2.85 -1.05
CA TRP A 88 3.62 3.80 -1.75
C TRP A 88 4.42 4.91 -2.42
N GLU A 89 5.33 5.55 -1.69
CA GLU A 89 6.15 6.65 -2.19
C GLU A 89 7.03 6.23 -3.38
N LYS A 90 7.62 5.03 -3.32
CA LYS A 90 8.57 4.54 -4.33
C LYS A 90 7.90 3.95 -5.57
N SER A 91 6.74 3.29 -5.44
CA SER A 91 6.19 2.48 -6.54
C SER A 91 4.76 2.83 -6.99
N VAL A 92 4.01 3.58 -6.19
CA VAL A 92 2.59 3.91 -6.49
C VAL A 92 2.38 5.41 -6.71
N LYS A 93 2.99 6.26 -5.87
CA LYS A 93 2.77 7.72 -5.81
C LYS A 93 3.00 8.43 -7.15
N SER A 94 3.99 8.01 -7.92
CA SER A 94 4.37 8.60 -9.21
C SER A 94 3.68 7.95 -10.42
N ASP A 95 2.82 6.95 -10.23
CA ASP A 95 2.06 6.32 -11.31
C ASP A 95 0.74 7.06 -11.56
N LEU A 96 0.71 7.87 -12.63
CA LEU A 96 -0.43 8.72 -12.97
C LEU A 96 -1.70 7.93 -13.31
N ARG A 97 -1.58 6.64 -13.67
CA ARG A 97 -2.76 5.77 -13.91
C ARG A 97 -3.60 5.61 -12.66
N PHE A 98 -3.00 5.76 -11.48
CA PHE A 98 -3.63 5.61 -10.18
C PHE A 98 -3.87 6.95 -9.47
N ILE A 99 -3.95 8.08 -10.18
CA ILE A 99 -4.04 9.42 -9.55
C ILE A 99 -5.18 9.58 -8.53
N LYS A 100 -6.37 9.02 -8.81
CA LYS A 100 -7.51 9.06 -7.90
C LYS A 100 -7.28 8.21 -6.65
N ILE A 101 -6.68 7.03 -6.84
CA ILE A 101 -6.30 6.12 -5.75
C ILE A 101 -5.19 6.75 -4.90
N ASN A 102 -4.18 7.36 -5.51
CA ASN A 102 -3.12 8.10 -4.83
C ASN A 102 -3.67 9.25 -4.00
N LEU A 103 -4.64 10.01 -4.53
CA LEU A 103 -5.31 11.06 -3.78
C LEU A 103 -6.06 10.50 -2.56
N MET A 104 -6.79 9.40 -2.73
CA MET A 104 -7.49 8.72 -1.63
C MET A 104 -6.49 8.23 -0.57
N LEU A 105 -5.44 7.51 -0.96
CA LEU A 105 -4.40 7.00 -0.06
C LEU A 105 -3.74 8.14 0.72
N ALA A 106 -3.33 9.21 0.02
CA ALA A 106 -2.70 10.38 0.64
C ALA A 106 -3.61 11.03 1.68
N ARG A 107 -4.88 11.27 1.36
CA ARG A 107 -5.81 11.98 2.26
C ARG A 107 -6.31 11.11 3.41
N VAL A 108 -6.72 9.88 3.10
CA VAL A 108 -7.42 9.00 4.05
C VAL A 108 -6.45 8.26 4.94
N PHE A 109 -5.42 7.64 4.35
CA PHE A 109 -4.51 6.76 5.08
C PHE A 109 -3.26 7.49 5.56
N PHE A 110 -2.71 8.42 4.77
CA PHE A 110 -1.49 9.15 5.12
C PHE A 110 -1.74 10.54 5.75
N GLY A 111 -3.00 10.98 5.82
CA GLY A 111 -3.39 12.24 6.47
C GLY A 111 -2.81 13.50 5.80
N MET A 112 -2.48 13.42 4.52
CA MET A 112 -1.91 14.51 3.72
C MET A 112 -3.01 15.43 3.20
N ASN A 113 -2.78 16.74 3.27
CA ASN A 113 -3.67 17.74 2.66
C ASN A 113 -3.13 18.12 1.27
N VAL A 114 -3.40 17.26 0.28
CA VAL A 114 -2.95 17.44 -1.12
C VAL A 114 -4.12 17.30 -2.08
N ASP A 115 -4.00 17.85 -3.28
CA ASP A 115 -4.92 17.64 -4.40
C ASP A 115 -4.29 16.74 -5.48
N THR A 116 -4.94 16.64 -6.64
CA THR A 116 -4.42 15.84 -7.76
C THR A 116 -3.13 16.42 -8.35
N ASP A 117 -2.91 17.72 -8.24
CA ASP A 117 -1.81 18.42 -8.91
C ASP A 117 -0.48 18.08 -8.25
N TYR A 118 -0.51 17.78 -6.95
CA TYR A 118 0.63 17.20 -6.22
C TYR A 118 1.26 15.99 -6.93
N PHE A 119 0.47 15.15 -7.60
CA PHE A 119 0.96 13.93 -8.24
C PHE A 119 1.41 14.15 -9.68
N ARG A 120 0.87 15.14 -10.40
CA ARG A 120 1.14 15.34 -11.84
C ARG A 120 2.58 15.70 -12.15
N ASN A 121 3.27 16.33 -11.20
CA ASN A 121 4.64 16.82 -11.37
C ASN A 121 5.70 15.85 -10.85
N LEU A 122 5.32 14.64 -10.44
CA LEU A 122 6.24 13.65 -9.90
C LEU A 122 6.97 12.91 -11.02
N LYS A 123 8.29 12.82 -10.92
CA LYS A 123 9.09 11.96 -11.80
C LYS A 123 8.83 10.49 -11.46
N ASN A 124 8.60 9.68 -12.49
CA ASN A 124 8.45 8.24 -12.34
C ASN A 124 9.76 7.55 -12.73
N GLU A 125 10.57 7.18 -11.74
CA GLU A 125 11.87 6.56 -11.97
C GLU A 125 11.78 5.25 -12.76
N ARG A 126 10.70 4.47 -12.56
CA ARG A 126 10.49 3.22 -13.30
C ARG A 126 10.23 3.48 -14.78
N ALA A 127 9.41 4.49 -15.09
CA ALA A 127 9.16 4.90 -16.45
C ALA A 127 10.44 5.44 -17.13
N GLU A 128 11.24 6.23 -16.40
CA GLU A 128 12.52 6.72 -16.93
C GLU A 128 13.52 5.59 -17.19
N LYS A 129 13.65 4.63 -16.28
CA LYS A 129 14.52 3.45 -16.49
C LYS A 129 14.07 2.64 -17.72
N LEU A 130 12.76 2.44 -17.89
CA LEU A 130 12.22 1.75 -19.07
C LEU A 130 12.53 2.53 -20.36
N ARG A 131 12.41 3.85 -20.33
CA ARG A 131 12.75 4.71 -21.48
C ARG A 131 14.22 4.58 -21.88
N LEU A 132 15.13 4.50 -20.91
CA LEU A 132 16.57 4.30 -21.14
C LEU A 132 16.91 2.89 -21.66
N LEU A 133 16.10 1.88 -21.35
CA LEU A 133 16.31 0.51 -21.85
C LEU A 133 15.73 0.29 -23.25
N ALA A 134 14.78 1.13 -23.67
CA ALA A 134 14.15 1.07 -24.98
C ALA A 134 14.85 1.93 -26.05
N SER A 135 15.90 2.68 -25.67
CA SER A 135 16.78 3.47 -26.54
C SER A 135 18.04 2.70 -26.90
#